data_AF-A0A496PMF0-F1
#
_entry.id   AF-A0A496PMF0-F1
#
_cell.length_a   1.000
_cell.length_b   1.000
_cell.length_c   1.000
_cell.angle_alpha   90.00
_cell.angle_beta   90.00
_cell.angle_gamma   90.00
#
_symmetry.space_group_name_H-M   'P 1'
#
loop_
_entity.id
_entity.type
_entity.pdbx_description
1 polymer ?
#
loop_
_entity_poly.entity_id
_entity_poly.type
_entity_poly.pdbx_seq_one_letter_code
_entity_poly.pdbx_strand_id
1 'polypeptide(L)'
;MSPSTPAHDPDLLTQLNRVGFYPALIADVLSEELEGAAPLRHLLHLETHVEHAEVHRHATILVLTAQALVILHVDDHQPEDSSEAVANVSAETVALPRVDSVVVSAIYPRPHEHRPGDGPRELTVGIAWSGGSRLDLGPAGCGDPNCEVDHGMSGQSVREDLVVRISADADGAKHLEHARSFARTLRSATSEAAWNPVAERAEHQPAAQPSGRPTAWLSRGNHR
;
A
#
# COMPACT_ATOMS: atom_id res chain seq x y z
N MET A 1 -15.43 -11.62 -32.20
CA MET A 1 -14.54 -10.67 -31.51
C MET A 1 -14.60 -11.08 -30.05
N SER A 2 -13.60 -11.82 -29.58
CA SER A 2 -13.55 -12.28 -28.18
C SER A 2 -13.20 -11.09 -27.29
N PRO A 3 -13.81 -10.95 -26.09
CA PRO A 3 -13.46 -9.88 -25.17
C PRO A 3 -12.00 -10.05 -24.72
N SER A 4 -11.24 -8.97 -24.79
CA SER A 4 -9.83 -8.94 -24.40
C SER A 4 -9.71 -9.12 -22.89
N THR A 5 -9.11 -10.22 -22.46
CA THR A 5 -8.83 -10.51 -21.05
C THR A 5 -7.82 -9.47 -20.49
N PRO A 6 -8.13 -8.75 -19.41
CA PRO A 6 -7.34 -7.60 -18.92
C PRO A 6 -6.03 -7.95 -18.20
N ALA A 7 -5.70 -9.24 -18.08
CA ALA A 7 -4.38 -9.70 -17.65
C ALA A 7 -3.27 -9.48 -18.70
N HIS A 8 -3.61 -9.04 -19.91
CA HIS A 8 -2.64 -8.70 -20.95
C HIS A 8 -2.21 -7.23 -20.92
N ASP A 9 -1.82 -6.68 -19.76
CA ASP A 9 -0.92 -5.53 -19.78
C ASP A 9 0.43 -6.03 -20.32
N PRO A 10 0.84 -5.64 -21.55
CA PRO A 10 2.06 -6.17 -22.17
C PRO A 10 3.30 -5.80 -21.37
N ASP A 11 3.27 -4.70 -20.60
CA ASP A 11 4.40 -4.33 -19.74
C ASP A 11 4.50 -5.27 -18.54
N LEU A 12 3.37 -5.58 -17.88
CA LEU A 12 3.32 -6.53 -16.76
C LEU A 12 3.83 -7.91 -17.16
N LEU A 13 3.35 -8.45 -18.29
CA LEU A 13 3.82 -9.75 -18.78
C LEU A 13 5.29 -9.73 -19.18
N THR A 14 5.78 -8.61 -19.74
CA THR A 14 7.20 -8.44 -20.04
C THR A 14 8.03 -8.44 -18.76
N GLN A 15 7.56 -7.77 -17.70
CA GLN A 15 8.24 -7.76 -16.40
C GLN A 15 8.23 -9.14 -15.73
N LEU A 16 7.09 -9.84 -15.71
CA LEU A 16 6.98 -11.20 -15.19
C LEU A 16 7.98 -12.14 -15.88
N ASN A 17 8.03 -12.11 -17.22
CA ASN A 17 8.96 -12.93 -17.99
C ASN A 17 10.43 -12.56 -17.75
N ARG A 18 10.72 -11.26 -17.52
CA ARG A 18 12.06 -10.79 -17.19
C ARG A 18 12.52 -11.26 -15.81
N VAL A 19 11.61 -11.29 -14.83
CA VAL A 19 11.89 -11.82 -13.48
C VAL A 19 12.04 -13.34 -13.51
N GLY A 20 11.23 -14.03 -14.32
CA GLY A 20 11.38 -15.46 -14.61
C GLY A 20 10.95 -16.40 -13.48
N PHE A 21 10.42 -15.86 -12.38
CA PHE A 21 9.89 -16.63 -11.26
C PHE A 21 8.42 -16.97 -11.50
N TYR A 22 8.14 -18.19 -11.98
CA TYR A 22 6.80 -18.69 -12.29
C TYR A 22 5.88 -17.73 -13.07
N PRO A 23 6.32 -17.13 -14.20
CA PRO A 23 5.58 -16.06 -14.87
C PRO A 23 4.18 -16.47 -15.35
N ALA A 24 4.02 -17.72 -15.80
CA ALA A 24 2.73 -18.24 -16.26
C ALA A 24 1.74 -18.43 -15.09
N LEU A 25 2.20 -18.97 -13.96
CA LEU A 25 1.40 -19.14 -12.76
C LEU A 25 0.93 -17.79 -12.22
N ILE A 26 1.86 -16.83 -12.09
CA ILE A 26 1.54 -15.48 -11.59
C ILE A 26 0.54 -14.79 -12.53
N ALA A 27 0.74 -14.89 -13.84
CA ALA A 27 -0.18 -14.29 -14.80
C ALA A 27 -1.59 -14.88 -14.73
N ASP A 28 -1.70 -16.19 -14.50
CA ASP A 28 -2.99 -16.88 -14.36
C ASP A 28 -3.74 -16.41 -13.11
N VAL A 29 -3.07 -16.43 -11.96
CA VAL A 29 -3.67 -15.98 -10.69
C VAL A 29 -4.02 -14.50 -10.72
N LEU A 30 -3.16 -13.63 -11.28
CA LEU A 30 -3.50 -12.22 -11.46
C LEU A 30 -4.70 -12.01 -12.38
N SER A 31 -4.88 -12.87 -13.39
CA SER A 31 -6.06 -12.79 -14.25
C SER A 31 -7.35 -13.10 -13.49
N GLU A 32 -7.30 -14.04 -12.55
CA GLU A 32 -8.42 -14.37 -11.67
C GLU A 32 -8.71 -13.22 -10.72
N GLU A 33 -7.70 -12.73 -9.99
CA GLU A 33 -7.86 -11.67 -8.99
C GLU A 33 -8.27 -10.31 -9.58
N LEU A 34 -7.88 -10.00 -10.81
CA LEU A 34 -8.27 -8.76 -11.46
C LEU A 34 -9.72 -8.79 -11.98
N GLU A 35 -10.31 -9.96 -12.23
CA GLU A 35 -11.69 -10.17 -12.71
C GLU A 35 -12.16 -9.30 -13.91
N GLY A 36 -11.28 -8.64 -14.66
CA GLY A 36 -11.72 -7.62 -15.62
C GLY A 36 -11.05 -6.25 -15.48
N ALA A 37 -10.47 -5.97 -14.33
CA ALA A 37 -9.88 -4.68 -14.00
C ALA A 37 -8.57 -4.47 -14.74
N ALA A 38 -8.44 -3.31 -15.41
CA ALA A 38 -7.21 -2.92 -16.08
C ALA A 38 -6.16 -2.44 -15.05
N PRO A 39 -4.93 -2.98 -15.08
CA PRO A 39 -3.81 -2.45 -14.31
C PRO A 39 -3.52 -1.00 -14.70
N LEU A 40 -3.43 -0.11 -13.71
CA LEU A 40 -2.90 1.24 -13.87
C LEU A 40 -1.38 1.24 -13.74
N ARG A 41 -0.86 0.56 -12.71
CA ARG A 41 0.58 0.39 -12.45
C ARG A 41 0.81 -0.93 -11.72
N HIS A 42 2.01 -1.47 -11.86
CA HIS A 42 2.41 -2.65 -11.12
C HIS A 42 3.85 -2.53 -10.60
N LEU A 43 4.17 -3.31 -9.58
CA LEU A 43 5.51 -3.46 -9.02
C LEU A 43 5.72 -4.93 -8.65
N LEU A 44 6.84 -5.50 -9.06
CA LEU A 44 7.22 -6.88 -8.74
C LEU A 44 8.50 -6.84 -7.94
N HIS A 45 8.53 -7.44 -6.77
CA HIS A 45 9.73 -7.57 -5.96
C HIS A 45 10.04 -9.05 -5.78
N LEU A 46 11.26 -9.48 -6.12
CA LEU A 46 11.71 -10.86 -5.93
C LEU A 46 12.84 -10.84 -4.90
N GLU A 47 12.62 -11.52 -3.79
CA GLU A 47 13.58 -11.73 -2.73
C GLU A 47 14.10 -13.16 -2.80
N THR A 48 15.41 -13.31 -2.64
CA THR A 48 16.06 -14.63 -2.57
C THR A 48 16.78 -14.75 -1.24
N HIS A 49 16.30 -15.67 -0.42
CA HIS A 49 16.84 -15.95 0.91
C HIS A 49 17.55 -17.30 0.89
N VAL A 50 18.64 -17.41 1.67
CA VAL A 50 19.38 -18.66 1.83
C VAL A 50 19.38 -19.03 3.30
N GLU A 51 18.75 -20.15 3.64
CA GLU A 51 18.69 -20.68 5.00
C GLU A 51 19.15 -22.13 4.98
N HIS A 52 20.10 -22.51 5.85
CA HIS A 52 20.58 -23.91 5.97
C HIS A 52 20.97 -24.61 4.65
N ALA A 53 21.47 -23.86 3.66
CA ALA A 53 21.80 -24.28 2.29
C ALA A 53 20.60 -24.53 1.35
N GLU A 54 19.39 -24.19 1.78
CA GLU A 54 18.19 -24.10 0.96
C GLU A 54 18.00 -22.68 0.43
N VAL A 55 17.48 -22.57 -0.79
CA VAL A 55 17.17 -21.30 -1.44
C VAL A 55 15.66 -21.11 -1.42
N HIS A 56 15.20 -20.07 -0.72
CA HIS A 56 13.80 -19.66 -0.71
C HIS A 56 13.64 -18.44 -1.59
N ARG A 57 12.69 -18.49 -2.51
CA ARG A 57 12.35 -17.33 -3.34
C ARG A 57 10.95 -16.88 -2.98
N HIS A 58 10.85 -15.59 -2.71
CA HIS A 58 9.59 -14.93 -2.40
C HIS A 58 9.37 -13.83 -3.43
N ALA A 59 8.24 -13.81 -4.10
CA ALA A 59 7.84 -12.72 -4.96
C ALA A 59 6.61 -12.01 -4.38
N THR A 60 6.72 -10.69 -4.23
CA THR A 60 5.58 -9.80 -3.97
C THR A 60 5.23 -9.07 -5.26
N ILE A 61 3.99 -9.20 -5.71
CA ILE A 61 3.46 -8.50 -6.89
C ILE A 61 2.34 -7.58 -6.46
N LEU A 62 2.48 -6.31 -6.79
CA LEU A 62 1.51 -5.27 -6.51
C LEU A 62 0.91 -4.79 -7.81
N VAL A 63 -0.41 -4.80 -7.93
CA VAL A 63 -1.15 -4.30 -9.08
C VAL A 63 -2.16 -3.27 -8.62
N LEU A 64 -1.92 -2.02 -8.98
CA LEU A 64 -2.84 -0.92 -8.75
C LEU A 64 -3.86 -0.86 -9.87
N THR A 65 -5.14 -0.89 -9.53
CA THR A 65 -6.27 -0.65 -10.43
C THR A 65 -6.92 0.70 -10.10
N ALA A 66 -8.01 1.04 -10.80
CA ALA A 66 -8.80 2.23 -10.49
C ALA A 66 -9.51 2.18 -9.12
N GLN A 67 -9.67 1.00 -8.51
CA GLN A 67 -10.53 0.79 -7.34
C GLN A 67 -9.82 0.09 -6.18
N ALA A 68 -8.78 -0.69 -6.47
CA ALA A 68 -8.08 -1.49 -5.47
C ALA A 68 -6.59 -1.66 -5.79
N LEU A 69 -5.83 -1.96 -4.74
CA LEU A 69 -4.50 -2.56 -4.81
C LEU A 69 -4.64 -4.06 -4.64
N VAL A 70 -4.29 -4.83 -5.68
CA VAL A 70 -4.18 -6.29 -5.63
C VAL A 70 -2.74 -6.64 -5.29
N ILE A 71 -2.57 -7.55 -4.34
CA ILE A 71 -1.29 -7.98 -3.79
C ILE A 71 -1.23 -9.49 -3.96
N LEU A 72 -0.16 -9.97 -4.57
CA LEU A 72 0.13 -11.39 -4.70
C LEU A 72 1.45 -11.71 -4.02
N HIS A 73 1.46 -12.70 -3.16
CA HIS A 73 2.68 -13.30 -2.64
C HIS A 73 2.85 -14.69 -3.24
N VAL A 74 4.06 -14.97 -3.70
CA VAL A 74 4.43 -16.28 -4.23
C VAL A 74 5.71 -16.74 -3.56
N ASP A 75 5.63 -17.85 -2.84
CA ASP A 75 6.76 -18.51 -2.23
C ASP A 75 6.96 -19.86 -2.89
N ASP A 76 8.21 -20.31 -3.06
CA ASP A 76 8.47 -21.71 -3.35
C ASP A 76 9.39 -22.36 -2.30
N HIS A 77 9.15 -23.65 -2.11
CA HIS A 77 9.99 -24.49 -1.28
C HIS A 77 10.09 -25.87 -1.93
N GLN A 78 11.17 -26.58 -1.66
CA GLN A 78 11.34 -27.96 -2.08
C GLN A 78 11.18 -28.86 -0.85
N PRO A 79 10.12 -29.70 -0.77
CA PRO A 79 9.95 -30.65 0.33
C PRO A 79 11.11 -31.67 0.39
N GLU A 80 11.53 -32.08 1.59
CA GLU A 80 12.63 -33.03 1.77
C GLU A 80 12.44 -34.36 1.01
N ASP A 81 11.19 -34.83 0.92
CA ASP A 81 10.81 -36.09 0.27
C ASP A 81 10.49 -35.93 -1.24
N SER A 82 10.76 -34.77 -1.85
CA SER A 82 10.42 -34.47 -3.24
C SER A 82 11.57 -33.79 -4.00
N SER A 83 11.71 -34.13 -5.28
CA SER A 83 12.58 -33.40 -6.22
C SER A 83 11.88 -32.22 -6.90
N GLU A 84 10.57 -32.06 -6.69
CA GLU A 84 9.76 -31.01 -7.29
C GLU A 84 9.45 -29.90 -6.29
N ALA A 85 9.64 -28.66 -6.72
CA ALA A 85 9.30 -27.47 -5.92
C ALA A 85 7.78 -27.26 -5.87
N VAL A 86 7.30 -26.83 -4.71
CA VAL A 86 5.90 -26.47 -4.46
C VAL A 86 5.80 -24.97 -4.27
N ALA A 87 4.97 -24.32 -5.08
CA ALA A 87 4.67 -22.90 -4.95
C ALA A 87 3.42 -22.68 -4.10
N ASN A 88 3.53 -21.80 -3.10
CA ASN A 88 2.41 -21.27 -2.34
C ASN A 88 2.08 -19.89 -2.89
N VAL A 89 0.82 -19.66 -3.24
CA VAL A 89 0.34 -18.37 -3.74
C VAL A 89 -0.75 -17.87 -2.82
N SER A 90 -0.64 -16.62 -2.37
CA SER A 90 -1.70 -15.92 -1.67
C SER A 90 -2.00 -14.60 -2.36
N ALA A 91 -3.28 -14.23 -2.35
CA ALA A 91 -3.79 -13.00 -2.95
C ALA A 91 -4.58 -12.19 -1.93
N GLU A 92 -4.42 -10.87 -1.99
CA GLU A 92 -5.19 -9.93 -1.20
C GLU A 92 -5.61 -8.74 -2.08
N THR A 93 -6.88 -8.36 -1.99
CA THR A 93 -7.41 -7.18 -2.68
C THR A 93 -7.82 -6.12 -1.67
N VAL A 94 -7.12 -4.98 -1.69
CA VAL A 94 -7.34 -3.84 -0.79
C VAL A 94 -8.00 -2.70 -1.55
N ALA A 95 -9.25 -2.39 -1.23
CA ALA A 95 -9.93 -1.24 -1.81
C ALA A 95 -9.17 0.06 -1.49
N LEU A 96 -8.99 0.95 -2.47
CA LEU A 96 -8.19 2.17 -2.28
C LEU A 96 -8.64 3.06 -1.11
N PRO A 97 -9.94 3.23 -0.82
CA PRO A 97 -10.38 3.98 0.36
C PRO A 97 -10.00 3.35 1.71
N ARG A 98 -9.55 2.08 1.73
CA ARG A 98 -9.08 1.38 2.93
C ARG A 98 -7.57 1.47 3.13
N VAL A 99 -6.83 2.04 2.18
CA VAL A 99 -5.40 2.27 2.35
C VAL A 99 -5.23 3.48 3.26
N ASP A 100 -4.85 3.23 4.50
CA ASP A 100 -4.71 4.24 5.55
C ASP A 100 -3.51 5.15 5.30
N SER A 101 -2.38 4.56 4.89
CA SER A 101 -1.16 5.34 4.62
C SER A 101 -0.23 4.66 3.62
N VAL A 102 0.52 5.49 2.91
CA VAL A 102 1.59 5.07 1.99
C VAL A 102 2.81 5.93 2.29
N VAL A 103 3.80 5.33 2.96
CA VAL A 103 5.03 5.98 3.38
C VAL A 103 6.13 5.66 2.38
N VAL A 104 6.91 6.68 2.00
CA VAL A 104 8.03 6.50 1.08
C VAL A 104 9.27 7.13 1.67
N SER A 105 10.30 6.31 1.85
CA SER A 105 11.64 6.72 2.28
C SER A 105 12.63 6.46 1.15
N ALA A 106 13.55 7.38 0.91
CA ALA A 106 14.49 7.26 -0.20
C ALA A 106 15.90 7.69 0.21
N ILE A 107 16.91 6.98 -0.27
CA ILE A 107 18.32 7.25 0.03
C ILE A 107 18.96 7.95 -1.17
N TYR A 108 19.48 9.15 -0.95
CA TYR A 108 20.25 9.89 -1.95
C TYR A 108 21.74 9.92 -1.56
N PRO A 109 22.63 9.33 -2.36
CA PRO A 109 24.05 9.39 -2.10
C PRO A 109 24.58 10.81 -2.40
N ARG A 110 25.54 11.28 -1.61
CA ARG A 110 26.24 12.58 -1.83
C ARG A 110 25.25 13.75 -2.06
N PRO A 111 24.38 14.06 -1.09
CA PRO A 111 23.31 15.05 -1.28
C PRO A 111 23.79 16.47 -1.64
N HIS A 112 25.04 16.82 -1.33
CA HIS A 112 25.65 18.09 -1.70
C HIS A 112 25.96 18.21 -3.21
N GLU A 113 25.97 17.10 -3.96
CA GLU A 113 26.15 17.07 -5.42
C GLU A 113 24.82 16.96 -6.19
N HIS A 114 23.69 16.88 -5.49
CA HIS A 114 22.38 16.59 -6.09
C HIS A 114 21.98 17.60 -7.18
N ARG A 115 21.51 17.08 -8.31
CA ARG A 115 20.97 17.87 -9.42
C ARG A 115 19.49 17.54 -9.64
N PRO A 116 18.68 18.53 -10.06
CA PRO A 116 17.31 18.25 -10.48
C PRO A 116 17.26 17.13 -11.53
N GLY A 117 16.46 16.10 -11.26
CA GLY A 117 16.35 14.91 -12.09
C GLY A 117 17.11 13.69 -11.58
N ASP A 118 18.07 13.87 -10.67
CA ASP A 118 18.74 12.74 -10.02
C ASP A 118 17.73 11.93 -9.20
N GLY A 119 17.72 10.62 -9.42
CA GLY A 119 16.91 9.66 -8.65
C GLY A 119 17.61 9.22 -7.37
N PRO A 120 16.88 8.56 -6.45
CA PRO A 120 17.49 7.94 -5.29
C PRO A 120 18.34 6.73 -5.70
N ARG A 121 19.17 6.25 -4.79
CA ARG A 121 19.87 4.95 -4.89
C ARG A 121 19.04 3.80 -4.31
N GLU A 122 18.17 4.09 -3.36
CA GLU A 122 17.27 3.13 -2.73
C GLU A 122 15.92 3.79 -2.42
N LEU A 123 14.84 3.01 -2.50
CA LEU A 123 13.48 3.40 -2.18
C LEU A 123 12.84 2.33 -1.30
N THR A 124 12.29 2.74 -0.16
CA THR A 124 11.41 1.92 0.67
C THR A 124 9.99 2.45 0.56
N VAL A 125 9.03 1.57 0.27
CA VAL A 125 7.60 1.87 0.20
C VAL A 125 6.90 1.04 1.27
N GLY A 126 6.35 1.70 2.28
CA GLY A 126 5.49 1.10 3.31
C GLY A 126 4.03 1.41 3.02
N ILE A 127 3.15 0.42 3.16
CA ILE A 127 1.71 0.54 2.91
C ILE A 127 0.97 -0.03 4.12
N ALA A 128 -0.07 0.67 4.60
CA ALA A 128 -0.91 0.23 5.71
C ALA A 128 -2.39 0.31 5.36
N TRP A 129 -3.18 -0.72 5.73
CA TRP A 129 -4.63 -0.84 5.51
C TRP A 129 -5.39 -1.70 6.53
N SER A 130 -4.72 -2.54 7.33
CA SER A 130 -5.41 -3.44 8.29
C SER A 130 -5.66 -2.79 9.67
N GLY A 131 -5.08 -1.61 9.90
CA GLY A 131 -5.06 -0.96 11.22
C GLY A 131 -4.18 -1.67 12.26
N GLY A 132 -3.56 -2.80 11.90
CA GLY A 132 -2.61 -3.53 12.74
C GLY A 132 -1.36 -2.71 13.03
N SER A 133 -0.79 -2.89 14.23
CA SER A 133 0.48 -2.27 14.58
C SER A 133 1.35 -3.25 15.36
N ARG A 134 2.62 -3.36 14.98
CA ARG A 134 3.63 -4.07 15.77
C ARG A 134 4.23 -3.09 16.78
N LEU A 135 4.28 -3.49 18.05
CA LEU A 135 4.90 -2.70 19.11
C LEU A 135 6.26 -3.31 19.47
N ASP A 136 7.34 -2.62 19.12
CA ASP A 136 8.69 -2.95 19.56
C ASP A 136 8.95 -2.27 20.90
N LEU A 137 9.17 -3.06 21.95
CA LEU A 137 9.51 -2.57 23.29
C LEU A 137 10.91 -3.03 23.67
N GLY A 138 11.69 -2.10 24.21
CA GLY A 138 12.98 -2.38 24.84
C GLY A 138 13.16 -1.55 26.12
N PRO A 139 14.11 -1.91 27.00
CA PRO A 139 14.43 -1.10 28.16
C PRO A 139 14.76 0.34 27.73
N ALA A 140 14.22 1.32 28.45
CA ALA A 140 14.55 2.72 28.20
C ALA A 140 16.03 2.95 28.51
N GLY A 141 16.79 3.40 27.52
CA GLY A 141 18.21 3.73 27.69
C GLY A 141 18.41 5.02 28.48
N CYS A 142 19.42 5.06 29.34
CA CYS A 142 19.90 6.27 30.01
C CYS A 142 21.28 6.63 29.45
N GLY A 143 21.51 7.92 29.15
CA GLY A 143 22.81 8.40 28.66
C GLY A 143 23.91 8.44 29.72
N ASP A 144 23.57 8.18 30.99
CA ASP A 144 24.52 8.11 32.10
C ASP A 144 24.95 6.65 32.34
N PRO A 145 26.24 6.31 32.14
CA PRO A 145 26.75 4.96 32.33
C PRO A 145 26.75 4.48 33.79
N ASN A 146 26.58 5.39 34.76
CA ASN A 146 26.50 5.06 36.19
C ASN A 146 25.07 5.04 36.73
N CYS A 147 24.06 5.14 35.87
CA CYS A 147 22.67 5.15 36.30
C CYS A 147 22.17 3.72 36.57
N GLU A 148 21.80 3.44 37.83
CA GLU A 148 21.19 2.16 38.25
C GLU A 148 19.65 2.23 38.36
N VAL A 149 19.04 3.33 37.89
CA VAL A 149 17.59 3.54 38.00
C VAL A 149 16.86 2.81 36.87
N ASP A 150 15.79 2.09 37.21
CA ASP A 150 14.87 1.53 36.22
C ASP A 150 14.03 2.65 35.60
N HIS A 151 14.30 2.95 34.33
CA HIS A 151 13.59 3.96 33.54
C HIS A 151 12.38 3.40 32.79
N GLY A 152 12.02 2.15 33.05
CA GLY A 152 10.91 1.46 32.40
C GLY A 152 11.23 1.07 30.97
N MET A 153 10.18 0.95 30.16
CA MET A 153 10.26 0.51 28.76
C MET A 153 10.04 1.69 27.82
N SER A 154 10.82 1.72 26.74
CA SER A 154 10.59 2.58 25.59
C SER A 154 10.22 1.73 24.38
N GLY A 155 9.59 2.31 23.37
CA GLY A 155 9.22 1.55 22.20
C GLY A 155 8.80 2.35 20.99
N GLN A 156 8.61 1.63 19.89
CA GLN A 156 8.16 2.17 18.61
C GLN A 156 6.95 1.35 18.15
N SER A 157 5.90 2.06 17.71
CA SER A 157 4.75 1.42 17.05
C SER A 157 4.94 1.54 15.56
N VAL A 158 5.02 0.40 14.88
CA VAL A 158 5.13 0.31 13.43
C VAL A 158 3.77 -0.08 12.86
N ARG A 159 3.28 0.72 11.91
CA ARG A 159 2.00 0.54 11.22
C ARG A 159 2.27 0.41 9.72
N GLU A 160 2.61 -0.79 9.29
CA GLU A 160 2.72 -1.14 7.89
C GLU A 160 2.37 -2.62 7.74
N ASP A 161 1.51 -2.91 6.78
CA ASP A 161 1.11 -4.27 6.42
C ASP A 161 2.07 -4.84 5.37
N LEU A 162 2.62 -3.96 4.51
CA LEU A 162 3.59 -4.32 3.50
C LEU A 162 4.73 -3.30 3.44
N VAL A 163 5.95 -3.79 3.32
CA VAL A 163 7.14 -3.00 3.04
C VAL A 163 7.88 -3.59 1.86
N VAL A 164 8.14 -2.77 0.85
CA VAL A 164 8.99 -3.14 -0.29
C VAL A 164 10.19 -2.22 -0.33
N ARG A 165 11.40 -2.79 -0.41
CA ARG A 165 12.65 -2.04 -0.51
C ARG A 165 13.36 -2.36 -1.82
N ILE A 166 13.53 -1.35 -2.66
CA ILE A 166 14.17 -1.47 -3.98
C ILE A 166 15.47 -0.67 -3.98
N SER A 167 16.56 -1.30 -4.39
CA SER A 167 17.87 -0.69 -4.53
C SER A 167 18.33 -0.70 -5.99
N ALA A 168 18.94 0.41 -6.45
CA ALA A 168 19.53 0.48 -7.77
C ALA A 168 20.67 -0.54 -7.97
N ASP A 169 21.38 -0.90 -6.90
CA ASP A 169 22.51 -1.82 -6.98
C ASP A 169 22.08 -3.28 -7.01
N ALA A 170 21.00 -3.62 -6.30
CA ALA A 170 20.48 -4.99 -6.22
C ALA A 170 19.48 -5.29 -7.35
N ASP A 171 18.53 -4.38 -7.57
CA ASP A 171 17.38 -4.59 -8.48
C ASP A 171 17.53 -3.85 -9.82
N GLY A 172 18.48 -2.91 -9.88
CA GLY A 172 18.76 -2.11 -11.06
C GLY A 172 17.99 -0.79 -11.13
N ALA A 173 18.64 0.23 -11.69
CA ALA A 173 18.11 1.60 -11.77
C ALA A 173 16.74 1.72 -12.46
N LYS A 174 16.47 0.90 -13.48
CA LYS A 174 15.15 0.89 -14.15
C LYS A 174 14.04 0.41 -13.23
N HIS A 175 14.31 -0.64 -12.45
CA HIS A 175 13.33 -1.19 -11.53
C HIS A 175 13.06 -0.22 -10.37
N LEU A 176 14.09 0.47 -9.90
CA LEU A 176 13.95 1.56 -8.93
C LEU A 176 13.06 2.72 -9.44
N GLU A 177 13.20 3.13 -10.70
CA GLU A 177 12.31 4.16 -11.28
C GLU A 177 10.87 3.63 -11.46
N HIS A 178 10.69 2.36 -11.81
CA HIS A 178 9.36 1.73 -11.85
C HIS A 178 8.70 1.75 -10.46
N ALA A 179 9.43 1.36 -9.41
CA ALA A 179 8.95 1.42 -8.03
C ALA A 179 8.58 2.85 -7.60
N ARG A 180 9.39 3.84 -7.99
CA ARG A 180 9.11 5.26 -7.73
C ARG A 180 7.86 5.74 -8.46
N SER A 181 7.65 5.33 -9.71
CA SER A 181 6.46 5.62 -10.49
C SER A 181 5.20 4.96 -9.91
N PHE A 182 5.32 3.70 -9.49
CA PHE A 182 4.27 2.96 -8.79
C PHE A 182 3.86 3.67 -7.51
N ALA A 183 4.81 3.95 -6.61
CA ALA A 183 4.55 4.62 -5.34
C ALA A 183 3.92 6.02 -5.51
N ARG A 184 4.34 6.77 -6.55
CA ARG A 184 3.72 8.06 -6.87
C ARG A 184 2.26 7.90 -7.29
N THR A 185 1.97 6.92 -8.15
CA THR A 185 0.61 6.66 -8.64
C THR A 185 -0.29 6.18 -7.51
N LEU A 186 0.20 5.26 -6.67
CA LEU A 186 -0.54 4.75 -5.52
C LEU A 186 -0.93 5.88 -4.56
N ARG A 187 0.03 6.74 -4.17
CA ARG A 187 -0.27 7.90 -3.30
C ARG A 187 -1.29 8.86 -3.90
N SER A 188 -1.24 9.08 -5.21
CA SER A 188 -2.22 9.93 -5.89
C SER A 188 -3.60 9.30 -5.82
N ALA A 189 -3.70 8.02 -6.15
CA ALA A 189 -4.96 7.28 -6.18
C ALA A 189 -5.59 7.18 -4.78
N THR A 190 -4.81 6.94 -3.74
CA THR A 190 -5.31 6.89 -2.35
C THR A 190 -5.72 8.26 -1.82
N SER A 191 -5.01 9.34 -2.21
CA SER A 191 -5.40 10.71 -1.86
C SER A 191 -6.71 11.13 -2.53
N GLU A 192 -6.91 10.77 -3.80
CA GLU A 192 -8.16 11.02 -4.54
C GLU A 192 -9.32 10.20 -3.96
N ALA A 193 -9.09 8.93 -3.61
CA ALA A 193 -10.08 8.08 -2.98
C ALA A 193 -10.48 8.56 -1.58
N ALA A 194 -9.54 9.11 -0.81
CA ALA A 194 -9.80 9.72 0.49
C ALA A 194 -10.56 11.06 0.37
N TRP A 195 -10.42 11.77 -0.76
CA TRP A 195 -11.06 13.05 -1.00
C TRP A 195 -12.52 12.88 -1.47
N ASN A 196 -13.48 13.02 -0.55
CA ASN A 196 -14.92 13.02 -0.87
C ASN A 196 -15.56 14.43 -0.71
N PRO A 197 -15.67 15.24 -1.78
CA PRO A 197 -16.16 16.62 -1.72
C PRO A 197 -17.69 16.74 -1.54
N VAL A 198 -18.42 15.63 -1.37
CA VAL A 198 -19.87 15.64 -1.10
C VAL A 198 -20.16 15.74 0.42
N ALA A 199 -19.21 15.37 1.28
CA ALA A 199 -19.38 15.46 2.74
C ALA A 199 -19.41 16.92 3.25
N GLU A 200 -18.57 17.81 2.71
CA GLU A 200 -18.50 19.22 3.17
C GLU A 200 -19.72 20.08 2.77
N ARG A 201 -20.45 19.72 1.71
CA ARG A 201 -21.65 20.48 1.30
C ARG A 201 -22.87 20.20 2.18
N ALA A 202 -22.88 19.09 2.93
CA ALA A 202 -23.95 18.78 3.86
C ALA A 202 -23.82 19.54 5.19
N GLU A 203 -22.61 19.95 5.58
CA GLU A 203 -22.36 20.63 6.86
C GLU A 203 -22.53 22.16 6.81
N HIS A 204 -22.59 22.76 5.63
CA HIS A 204 -22.66 24.22 5.45
C HIS A 204 -24.02 24.79 5.02
N GLN A 205 -25.12 24.04 5.16
CA GLN A 205 -26.46 24.64 5.05
C GLN A 205 -26.85 25.32 6.38
N PRO A 206 -26.89 26.66 6.46
CA PRO A 206 -27.42 27.31 7.66
C PRO A 206 -28.91 27.02 7.75
N ALA A 207 -29.34 26.52 8.92
CA ALA A 207 -30.73 26.23 9.23
C ALA A 207 -31.62 27.45 8.92
N ALA A 208 -32.64 27.24 8.08
CA ALA A 208 -33.63 28.27 7.79
C ALA A 208 -34.38 28.65 9.08
N GLN A 209 -34.35 29.94 9.43
CA GLN A 209 -35.05 30.46 10.61
C GLN A 209 -36.57 30.34 10.42
N PRO A 210 -37.32 29.84 11.42
CA PRO A 210 -38.77 29.80 11.33
C PRO A 210 -39.33 31.22 11.47
N SER A 211 -39.98 31.71 10.42
CA SER A 211 -40.74 32.95 10.43
C SER A 211 -42.02 32.78 11.26
N GLY A 212 -42.01 33.32 12.48
CA GLY A 212 -43.20 33.40 13.33
C GLY A 212 -44.24 34.35 12.71
N ARG A 213 -45.43 33.85 12.40
CA ARG A 213 -46.62 34.67 12.10
C ARG A 213 -47.47 34.87 13.37
N PRO A 214 -48.15 36.02 13.51
CA PRO A 214 -48.83 36.41 14.73
C PRO A 214 -50.19 35.72 14.88
N THR A 215 -50.52 35.29 16.10
CA THR A 215 -51.85 34.75 16.44
C THR A 215 -52.84 35.87 16.74
N ALA A 216 -54.04 35.71 16.18
CA ALA A 216 -55.13 36.67 16.15
C ALA A 216 -56.03 36.61 17.40
N TRP A 217 -56.39 37.81 17.88
CA TRP A 217 -57.70 38.27 18.34
C TRP A 217 -58.72 37.23 18.88
N LEU A 218 -58.91 37.25 20.21
CA LEU A 218 -60.06 36.69 20.90
C LEU A 218 -61.24 37.68 20.86
N SER A 219 -62.38 37.25 20.34
CA SER A 219 -63.66 37.95 20.42
C SER A 219 -64.59 37.34 21.48
N ARG A 220 -65.11 38.26 22.31
CA ARG A 220 -66.44 38.32 22.97
C ARG A 220 -66.85 37.26 24.00
N GLY A 221 -67.31 37.77 25.15
CA GLY A 221 -68.19 37.08 26.09
C GLY A 221 -68.61 37.97 27.26
N ASN A 222 -69.77 38.61 27.12
CA ASN A 222 -70.48 39.46 28.08
C ASN A 222 -70.91 38.65 29.33
N HIS A 223 -70.99 39.27 30.53
CA HIS A 223 -72.17 39.24 31.43
C HIS A 223 -71.91 39.86 32.83
N ARG A 224 -72.78 40.84 33.14
CA ARG A 224 -73.23 41.41 34.43
C ARG A 224 -72.34 42.42 35.14
#